data_AF-A0A9P6A1T1-F1
#
_entry.id   AF-A0A9P6A1T1-F1
#
_cell.length_a   1.000
_cell.length_b   1.000
_cell.length_c   1.000
_cell.angle_alpha   90.00
_cell.angle_beta   90.00
_cell.angle_gamma   90.00
#
_symmetry.space_group_name_H-M   'P 1'
#
loop_
_entity.id
_entity.type
_entity.pdbx_description
1 polymer ?
#
loop_
_entity_poly.entity_id
_entity_poly.type
_entity_poly.pdbx_seq_one_letter_code
_entity_poly.pdbx_strand_id
1 'polypeptide(L)'
;MATTSSNHLLEIIPNRIDVREEAKLYDELCEVYGGTPTGSKWNGSTSPDATPSLFSRESIWLQDHSGESAAFTQDVEITGWTSVGDKKGGAYVVYDCSIKTKEGTVIHAHKRYSAFEELETALRLSLPRNLQSSVPDLPPKAPLSKYRPVFLERRRQLLQHWLSSVLLHPEIGACKAVRLWVMD
;
A
#
# COMPACT_ATOMS: atom_id res chain seq x y z
N MET A 1 -29.62 -32.62 43.58
CA MET A 1 -29.87 -31.77 42.39
C MET A 1 -28.52 -31.36 41.85
N ALA A 2 -28.13 -31.89 40.69
CA ALA A 2 -26.77 -31.79 40.15
C ALA A 2 -26.62 -30.54 39.26
N THR A 3 -25.49 -29.88 39.40
CA THR A 3 -25.06 -28.67 38.68
C THR A 3 -24.61 -29.00 37.26
N THR A 4 -25.25 -28.43 36.24
CA THR A 4 -24.83 -28.55 34.84
C THR A 4 -23.61 -27.65 34.60
N SER A 5 -22.42 -28.26 34.57
CA SER A 5 -21.18 -27.63 34.13
C SER A 5 -21.19 -27.52 32.60
N SER A 6 -21.25 -26.30 32.08
CA SER A 6 -21.14 -25.99 30.66
C SER A 6 -19.69 -26.18 30.18
N ASN A 7 -19.44 -27.27 29.46
CA ASN A 7 -18.16 -27.51 28.80
C ASN A 7 -18.03 -26.56 27.60
N HIS A 8 -17.32 -25.44 27.80
CA HIS A 8 -16.77 -24.62 26.73
C HIS A 8 -15.74 -25.46 25.95
N LEU A 9 -16.18 -26.11 24.89
CA LEU A 9 -15.32 -26.79 23.93
C LEU A 9 -14.52 -25.71 23.18
N LEU A 10 -13.28 -25.47 23.61
CA LEU A 10 -12.31 -24.72 22.82
C LEU A 10 -11.88 -25.62 21.65
N GLU A 11 -12.48 -25.43 20.49
CA GLU A 11 -11.99 -26.03 19.25
C GLU A 11 -10.67 -25.35 18.88
N ILE A 12 -9.56 -26.05 19.09
CA ILE A 12 -8.24 -25.67 18.62
C ILE A 12 -8.27 -25.78 17.10
N ILE A 13 -8.50 -24.67 16.41
CA ILE A 13 -8.37 -24.59 14.95
C ILE A 13 -6.93 -24.99 14.62
N PRO A 14 -6.69 -26.02 13.80
CA PRO A 14 -5.34 -26.51 13.52
C PRO A 14 -4.45 -25.37 13.01
N ASN A 15 -3.33 -25.17 13.71
CA ASN A 15 -2.38 -24.07 13.54
C ASN A 15 -1.46 -24.25 12.31
N ARG A 16 -2.01 -24.76 11.20
CA ARG A 16 -1.33 -24.87 9.90
C ARG A 16 -2.08 -24.00 8.90
N ILE A 17 -1.92 -22.69 9.06
CA ILE A 17 -2.27 -21.75 8.00
C ILE A 17 -1.20 -21.88 6.92
N ASP A 18 -1.58 -22.46 5.80
CA ASP A 18 -0.75 -22.45 4.60
C ASP A 18 -0.74 -21.02 4.04
N VAL A 19 0.35 -20.30 4.29
CA VAL A 19 0.57 -18.92 3.87
C VAL A 19 0.39 -18.74 2.36
N ARG A 20 0.67 -19.78 1.57
CA ARG A 20 0.51 -19.74 0.11
C ARG A 20 -0.95 -19.83 -0.30
N GLU A 21 -1.75 -20.66 0.37
CA GLU A 21 -3.18 -20.74 0.10
C GLU A 21 -3.92 -19.49 0.60
N GLU A 22 -3.51 -18.92 1.73
CA GLU A 22 -4.09 -17.66 2.23
C GLU A 22 -3.74 -16.48 1.31
N ALA A 23 -2.54 -16.47 0.71
CA ALA A 23 -2.22 -15.50 -0.34
C ALA A 23 -3.15 -15.65 -1.54
N LYS A 24 -3.39 -16.87 -2.03
CA LYS A 24 -4.36 -17.10 -3.12
C LYS A 24 -5.77 -16.64 -2.74
N LEU A 25 -6.19 -16.89 -1.49
CA LEU A 25 -7.49 -16.43 -0.98
C LEU A 25 -7.57 -14.90 -0.95
N TYR A 26 -6.49 -14.19 -0.64
CA TYR A 26 -6.46 -12.74 -0.76
C TYR A 26 -6.62 -12.29 -2.20
N ASP A 27 -5.90 -12.90 -3.14
CA ASP A 27 -6.03 -12.58 -4.57
C ASP A 27 -7.46 -12.83 -5.06
N GLU A 28 -8.05 -13.96 -4.69
CA GLU A 28 -9.44 -14.31 -5.00
C GLU A 28 -10.44 -13.32 -4.36
N LEU A 29 -10.25 -12.94 -3.09
CA LEU A 29 -11.10 -11.94 -2.43
C LEU A 29 -10.93 -10.55 -3.06
N CYS A 30 -9.71 -10.19 -3.51
CA CYS A 30 -9.48 -8.97 -4.26
C CYS A 30 -10.20 -8.99 -5.62
N GLU A 31 -10.20 -10.13 -6.32
CA GLU A 31 -10.93 -10.31 -7.59
C GLU A 31 -12.46 -10.33 -7.41
N VAL A 32 -12.97 -10.92 -6.32
CA VAL A 32 -14.41 -11.07 -6.05
C VAL A 32 -15.05 -9.77 -5.55
N TYR A 33 -14.33 -9.00 -4.72
CA TYR A 33 -14.86 -7.75 -4.15
C TYR A 33 -14.38 -6.49 -4.87
N GLY A 34 -13.28 -6.57 -5.62
CA GLY A 34 -12.78 -5.52 -6.50
C GLY A 34 -13.35 -5.72 -7.90
N GLY A 35 -14.53 -5.13 -8.17
CA GLY A 35 -15.05 -5.03 -9.53
C GLY A 35 -13.96 -4.51 -10.46
N THR A 36 -13.70 -5.26 -11.53
CA THR A 36 -12.67 -4.98 -12.53
C THR A 36 -12.63 -3.51 -12.95
N PRO A 37 -11.41 -2.98 -13.18
CA PRO A 37 -11.08 -2.54 -14.51
C PRO A 37 -9.99 -3.45 -15.07
N THR A 38 -10.30 -3.95 -16.26
CA THR A 38 -9.41 -4.61 -17.22
C THR A 38 -7.92 -4.39 -17.01
N GLY A 39 -7.26 -5.46 -16.57
CA GLY A 39 -5.88 -5.86 -16.89
C GLY A 39 -4.86 -4.78 -17.24
N SER A 40 -4.13 -4.32 -16.23
CA SER A 40 -2.69 -4.08 -16.37
C SER A 40 -1.95 -5.35 -15.93
N LYS A 41 -1.97 -6.37 -16.81
CA LYS A 41 -0.91 -7.38 -16.80
C LYS A 41 0.38 -6.60 -17.00
N TRP A 42 1.23 -6.57 -15.98
CA TRP A 42 2.61 -6.19 -16.13
C TRP A 42 3.23 -7.23 -17.07
N ASN A 43 3.22 -6.93 -18.37
CA ASN A 43 3.99 -7.68 -19.33
C ASN A 43 5.43 -7.50 -18.89
N GLY A 44 6.02 -8.58 -18.36
CA GLY A 44 7.46 -8.74 -18.37
C GLY A 44 7.91 -8.43 -19.79
N SER A 45 8.61 -7.31 -19.94
CA SER A 45 9.19 -6.92 -21.21
C SER A 45 10.15 -8.02 -21.61
N THR A 46 9.71 -8.88 -22.53
CA THR A 46 10.61 -9.72 -23.31
C THR A 46 11.56 -8.76 -23.99
N SER A 47 12.82 -8.74 -23.55
CA SER A 47 13.87 -7.96 -24.18
C SER A 47 13.88 -8.28 -25.67
N PRO A 48 13.65 -7.32 -26.57
CA PRO A 48 13.92 -7.57 -27.97
C PRO A 48 15.43 -7.72 -28.13
N ASP A 49 15.78 -8.78 -28.84
CA ASP A 49 17.13 -9.16 -29.23
C ASP A 49 17.95 -7.94 -29.65
N ALA A 50 19.13 -7.78 -29.04
CA ALA A 50 19.94 -6.59 -29.12
C ALA A 50 20.48 -6.41 -30.55
N THR A 51 19.91 -5.48 -31.29
CA THR A 51 20.58 -4.89 -32.45
C THR A 51 21.74 -4.02 -31.95
N PRO A 52 22.99 -4.23 -32.39
CA PRO A 52 24.09 -3.38 -31.96
C PRO A 52 23.94 -2.00 -32.62
N SER A 53 23.50 -1.02 -31.84
CA SER A 53 23.48 0.40 -32.24
C SER A 53 24.92 0.88 -32.50
N LEU A 54 25.25 1.15 -33.76
CA LEU A 54 26.58 1.58 -34.22
C LEU A 54 26.89 3.06 -33.92
N PHE A 55 25.97 3.82 -33.30
CA PHE A 55 26.12 5.27 -33.10
C PHE A 55 26.34 5.71 -31.64
N SER A 56 26.32 4.81 -30.66
CA SER A 56 26.55 5.17 -29.25
C SER A 56 28.02 4.96 -28.84
N ARG A 57 28.95 5.69 -29.50
CA ARG A 57 30.36 5.78 -29.06
C ARG A 57 30.65 7.02 -28.22
N GLU A 58 29.63 7.81 -27.91
CA GLU A 58 29.74 8.94 -27.00
C GLU A 58 28.99 8.59 -25.71
N SER A 59 29.69 8.73 -24.59
CA SER A 59 29.22 8.41 -23.24
C SER A 59 27.82 8.95 -23.00
N ILE A 60 26.85 8.05 -22.84
CA ILE A 60 25.53 8.40 -22.32
C ILE A 60 25.76 8.88 -20.89
N TRP A 61 25.80 10.20 -20.69
CA TRP A 61 25.73 10.79 -19.37
C TRP A 61 24.31 10.60 -18.86
N LEU A 62 24.10 9.58 -18.03
CA LEU A 62 22.88 9.50 -17.21
C LEU A 62 22.95 10.66 -16.21
N GLN A 63 22.41 11.82 -16.60
CA GLN A 63 22.21 12.94 -15.71
C GLN A 63 21.29 12.48 -14.58
N ASP A 64 21.83 12.38 -13.36
CA ASP A 64 21.06 12.00 -12.18
C ASP A 64 20.11 13.16 -11.80
N HIS A 65 18.85 13.06 -12.22
CA HIS A 65 17.80 14.02 -11.88
C HIS A 65 17.18 13.76 -10.49
N SER A 66 17.89 13.07 -9.59
CA SER A 66 17.41 12.82 -8.21
C SER A 66 17.07 14.10 -7.43
N GLY A 67 17.53 15.27 -7.89
CA GLY A 67 17.27 16.59 -7.29
C GLY A 67 16.11 17.42 -7.86
N GLU A 68 15.54 17.09 -9.03
CA GLU A 68 14.55 17.94 -9.71
C GLU A 68 13.07 17.58 -9.45
N SER A 69 12.82 16.51 -8.69
CA SER A 69 11.45 16.14 -8.35
C SER A 69 10.82 17.21 -7.44
N ALA A 70 9.61 17.69 -7.75
CA ALA A 70 8.88 18.62 -6.88
C ALA A 70 8.32 17.93 -5.61
N ALA A 71 8.40 16.60 -5.52
CA ALA A 71 8.00 15.87 -4.33
C ALA A 71 8.86 16.29 -3.12
N PHE A 72 8.23 16.51 -1.96
CA PHE A 72 8.97 16.83 -0.72
C PHE A 72 9.54 15.59 -0.03
N THR A 73 9.09 14.40 -0.46
CA THR A 73 9.46 13.11 0.11
C THR A 73 10.61 12.50 -0.69
N GLN A 74 11.56 11.90 0.02
CA GLN A 74 12.69 11.17 -0.51
C GLN A 74 12.48 9.66 -0.43
N ASP A 75 11.90 9.18 0.68
CA ASP A 75 11.68 7.76 0.91
C ASP A 75 10.45 7.52 1.79
N VAL A 76 9.83 6.35 1.64
CA VAL A 76 8.61 5.96 2.34
C VAL A 76 8.65 4.48 2.69
N GLU A 77 8.45 4.19 3.97
CA GLU A 77 8.38 2.84 4.50
C GLU A 77 7.19 2.70 5.45
N ILE A 78 6.42 1.62 5.34
CA ILE A 78 5.40 1.29 6.36
C ILE A 78 6.01 0.25 7.29
N THR A 79 6.54 0.67 8.44
CA THR A 79 7.36 -0.17 9.34
C THR A 79 6.57 -1.34 9.94
N GLY A 80 5.27 -1.15 10.14
CA GLY A 80 4.41 -2.18 10.72
C GLY A 80 2.97 -1.73 10.90
N TRP A 81 2.23 -2.52 11.68
CA TRP A 81 0.86 -2.25 12.03
C TRP A 81 0.58 -2.60 13.50
N THR A 82 -0.37 -1.91 14.11
CA THR A 82 -0.82 -2.15 15.47
C THR A 82 -2.34 -2.24 15.51
N SER A 83 -2.87 -3.18 16.31
CA SER A 83 -4.30 -3.24 16.59
C SER A 83 -4.61 -2.39 17.82
N VAL A 84 -5.51 -1.42 17.65
CA VAL A 84 -5.94 -0.50 18.70
C VAL A 84 -7.43 -0.71 18.97
N GLY A 85 -7.79 -1.03 20.21
CA GLY A 85 -9.18 -1.13 20.67
C GLY A 85 -9.46 -2.38 21.51
N ASP A 86 -10.56 -2.34 22.26
CA ASP A 86 -10.93 -3.40 23.21
C ASP A 86 -11.70 -4.54 22.53
N LYS A 87 -11.58 -5.75 23.09
CA LYS A 87 -12.09 -7.04 22.57
C LYS A 87 -13.61 -7.08 22.34
N LYS A 88 -14.34 -6.05 22.80
CA LYS A 88 -15.81 -5.95 22.75
C LYS A 88 -16.37 -5.28 21.48
N GLY A 89 -15.54 -5.01 20.48
CA GLY A 89 -16.02 -4.65 19.12
C GLY A 89 -15.50 -3.34 18.53
N GLY A 90 -14.54 -2.68 19.18
CA GLY A 90 -13.97 -1.40 18.72
C GLY A 90 -12.57 -1.48 18.10
N ALA A 91 -12.02 -2.68 17.91
CA ALA A 91 -10.64 -2.84 17.45
C ALA A 91 -10.48 -2.40 15.98
N TYR A 92 -9.54 -1.49 15.72
CA TYR A 92 -9.10 -1.07 14.40
C TYR A 92 -7.59 -1.29 14.23
N VAL A 93 -7.10 -1.21 13.00
CA VAL A 93 -5.69 -1.36 12.68
C VAL A 93 -5.12 -0.01 12.24
N VAL A 94 -3.96 0.32 12.79
CA VAL A 94 -3.17 1.51 12.45
C VAL A 94 -1.85 1.06 11.84
N TYR A 95 -1.46 1.67 10.74
CA TYR A 95 -0.17 1.47 10.08
C TYR A 95 0.78 2.60 10.48
N ASP A 96 2.02 2.25 10.80
CA ASP A 96 3.08 3.22 11.06
C ASP A 96 3.84 3.48 9.75
N CYS A 97 3.72 4.72 9.25
CA CYS A 97 4.33 5.17 8.02
C CYS A 97 5.51 6.07 8.36
N SER A 98 6.73 5.59 8.11
CA SER A 98 7.97 6.36 8.17
C SER A 98 8.20 7.05 6.83
N ILE A 99 8.18 8.38 6.84
CA ILE A 99 8.30 9.22 5.64
C ILE A 99 9.53 10.09 5.80
N LYS A 100 10.52 9.86 4.94
CA LYS A 100 11.75 10.65 4.92
C LYS A 100 11.62 11.79 3.94
N THR A 101 11.76 13.03 4.41
CA THR A 101 11.77 14.20 3.54
C THR A 101 13.15 14.40 2.90
N LYS A 102 13.20 15.18 1.81
CA LYS A 102 14.46 15.54 1.15
C LYS A 102 15.42 16.33 2.03
N GLU A 103 14.88 17.01 3.04
CA GLU A 103 15.65 17.75 4.03
C GLU A 103 16.34 16.82 5.05
N GLY A 104 16.07 15.50 4.98
CA GLY A 104 16.63 14.48 5.88
C GLY A 104 15.80 14.23 7.13
N THR A 105 14.67 14.92 7.30
CA THR A 105 13.75 14.72 8.43
C THR A 105 12.90 13.47 8.21
N VAL A 106 12.78 12.63 9.24
CA VAL A 106 11.89 11.46 9.22
C VAL A 106 10.64 11.78 10.01
N ILE A 107 9.47 11.59 9.38
CA ILE A 107 8.15 11.85 9.94
C ILE A 107 7.44 10.51 10.09
N HIS A 108 6.98 10.21 11.30
CA HIS A 108 6.19 9.02 11.59
C HIS A 108 4.70 9.39 11.60
N ALA A 109 3.96 8.91 10.61
CA ALA A 109 2.53 9.11 10.48
C ALA A 109 1.78 7.81 10.80
N HIS A 110 0.92 7.85 11.81
CA HIS A 110 0.11 6.71 12.23
C HIS A 110 -1.28 6.79 11.58
N LYS A 111 -1.54 5.98 10.56
CA LYS A 111 -2.75 6.09 9.72
C LYS A 111 -3.55 4.79 9.65
N ARG A 112 -4.87 4.89 9.74
CA ARG A 112 -5.78 3.76 9.48
C ARG A 112 -5.97 3.59 7.98
N TYR A 113 -6.38 2.41 7.54
CA TYR A 113 -6.67 2.15 6.12
C TYR A 113 -7.63 3.21 5.51
N SER A 114 -8.65 3.64 6.25
CA SER A 114 -9.59 4.69 5.79
C SER A 114 -8.91 6.03 5.45
N ALA A 115 -7.84 6.38 6.16
CA ALA A 115 -7.10 7.61 5.88
C ALA A 115 -6.39 7.56 4.52
N PHE A 116 -6.01 6.37 4.04
CA PHE A 116 -5.45 6.22 2.69
C PHE A 116 -6.52 6.47 1.63
N GLU A 117 -7.76 6.03 1.88
CA GLU A 117 -8.90 6.28 0.97
C GLU A 117 -9.29 7.75 0.92
N GLU A 118 -9.23 8.42 2.05
CA GLU A 118 -9.42 9.87 2.13
C GLU A 118 -8.34 10.60 1.33
N LEU A 119 -7.08 10.14 1.40
CA LEU A 119 -6.00 10.68 0.57
C LEU A 119 -6.22 10.42 -0.91
N GLU A 120 -6.55 9.20 -1.33
CA GLU A 120 -6.85 8.89 -2.73
C GLU A 120 -7.99 9.76 -3.27
N THR A 121 -9.06 9.89 -2.49
CA THR A 121 -10.21 10.73 -2.85
C THR A 121 -9.80 12.20 -2.96
N ALA A 122 -9.05 12.72 -1.99
CA ALA A 122 -8.54 14.08 -2.00
C ALA A 122 -7.62 14.35 -3.20
N LEU A 123 -6.79 13.37 -3.57
CA LEU A 123 -5.92 13.44 -4.76
C LEU A 123 -6.75 13.46 -6.04
N ARG A 124 -7.71 12.54 -6.22
CA ARG A 124 -8.57 12.53 -7.40
C ARG A 124 -9.38 13.82 -7.57
N LEU A 125 -9.78 14.45 -6.46
CA LEU A 125 -10.50 15.73 -6.48
C LEU A 125 -9.60 16.94 -6.74
N SER A 126 -8.35 16.91 -6.27
CA SER A 126 -7.42 18.05 -6.38
C SER A 126 -6.54 18.02 -7.62
N LEU A 127 -6.28 16.84 -8.19
CA LEU A 127 -5.39 16.66 -9.33
C LEU A 127 -6.08 16.98 -10.67
N PRO A 128 -5.34 17.60 -11.60
CA PRO A 128 -5.82 17.80 -12.96
C PRO A 128 -5.98 16.46 -13.69
N ARG A 129 -6.89 16.40 -14.68
CA ARG A 129 -7.29 15.15 -15.36
C ARG A 129 -6.12 14.33 -15.93
N ASN A 130 -5.05 14.99 -16.38
CA ASN A 130 -3.86 14.32 -16.92
C ASN A 130 -3.04 13.57 -15.86
N LEU A 131 -3.17 13.93 -14.58
CA LEU A 131 -2.46 13.27 -13.47
C LEU A 131 -3.31 12.25 -12.74
N GLN A 132 -4.62 12.24 -12.95
CA GLN A 132 -5.51 11.27 -12.32
C GLN A 132 -5.20 9.83 -12.75
N SER A 133 -4.77 9.62 -14.00
CA SER A 133 -4.34 8.31 -14.50
C SER A 133 -3.03 7.80 -13.88
N SER A 134 -2.26 8.70 -13.26
CA SER A 134 -0.99 8.36 -12.61
C SER A 134 -1.16 7.99 -11.13
N VAL A 135 -2.36 8.15 -10.56
CA VAL A 135 -2.68 7.70 -9.21
C VAL A 135 -3.05 6.21 -9.28
N PRO A 136 -2.29 5.31 -8.63
CA PRO A 136 -2.65 3.90 -8.58
C PRO A 136 -3.93 3.69 -7.77
N ASP A 137 -4.70 2.66 -8.10
CA ASP A 137 -5.88 2.27 -7.32
C ASP A 137 -5.47 1.70 -5.95
N LEU A 138 -6.26 2.01 -4.91
CA LEU A 138 -6.02 1.46 -3.58
C LEU A 138 -6.29 -0.06 -3.52
N PRO A 139 -5.54 -0.81 -2.67
CA PRO A 139 -5.79 -2.22 -2.46
C PRO A 139 -7.20 -2.43 -1.89
N PRO A 140 -8.04 -3.30 -2.46
CA PRO A 140 -9.46 -3.34 -2.12
C PRO A 140 -9.72 -3.64 -0.64
N LYS A 141 -10.82 -3.09 -0.12
CA LYS A 141 -11.38 -3.48 1.17
C LYS A 141 -11.78 -4.95 1.10
N ALA A 142 -10.93 -5.85 1.56
CA ALA A 142 -11.33 -7.22 1.85
C ALA A 142 -11.84 -7.28 3.31
N PRO A 143 -13.16 -7.35 3.55
CA PRO A 143 -13.76 -7.24 4.88
C PRO A 143 -13.69 -8.52 5.71
N LEU A 144 -13.40 -9.68 5.09
CA LEU A 144 -13.52 -11.00 5.71
C LEU A 144 -12.29 -11.46 6.52
N SER A 145 -11.17 -10.72 6.50
CA SER A 145 -9.92 -11.12 7.19
C SER A 145 -9.22 -9.97 7.94
N LYS A 146 -9.97 -8.95 8.38
CA LYS A 146 -9.45 -7.69 8.94
C LYS A 146 -8.48 -7.77 10.13
N TYR A 147 -8.33 -8.92 10.80
CA TYR A 147 -7.44 -9.12 11.95
C TYR A 147 -6.43 -10.26 11.79
N ARG A 148 -6.35 -10.91 10.62
CA ARG A 148 -5.34 -11.96 10.40
C ARG A 148 -3.98 -11.31 10.13
N PRO A 149 -2.89 -11.76 10.79
CA PRO A 149 -1.58 -11.12 10.64
C PRO A 149 -1.01 -11.22 9.22
N VAL A 150 -1.22 -12.36 8.53
CA VAL A 150 -0.78 -12.56 7.13
C VAL A 150 -1.47 -11.57 6.20
N PHE A 151 -2.78 -11.38 6.39
CA PHE A 151 -3.58 -10.41 5.64
C PHE A 151 -3.13 -8.97 5.87
N LEU A 152 -2.85 -8.61 7.13
CA LEU A 152 -2.39 -7.27 7.49
C LEU A 152 -0.99 -6.99 6.93
N GLU A 153 -0.10 -7.98 6.93
CA GLU A 153 1.23 -7.85 6.33
C GLU A 153 1.16 -7.69 4.80
N ARG A 154 0.33 -8.48 4.13
CA ARG A 154 0.13 -8.34 2.68
C ARG A 154 -0.46 -6.98 2.32
N ARG A 155 -1.49 -6.54 3.05
CA ARG A 155 -2.07 -5.21 2.89
C ARG A 155 -1.02 -4.11 3.16
N ARG A 156 -0.19 -4.26 4.20
CA ARG A 156 0.90 -3.32 4.52
C ARG A 156 1.85 -3.15 3.33
N GLN A 157 2.27 -4.24 2.70
CA GLN A 157 3.15 -4.20 1.52
C GLN A 157 2.51 -3.49 0.33
N LEU A 158 1.24 -3.77 0.05
CA LEU A 158 0.49 -3.11 -1.02
C LEU A 158 0.28 -1.61 -0.72
N LEU A 159 -0.06 -1.26 0.52
CA LEU A 159 -0.17 0.13 0.96
C LEU A 159 1.17 0.85 0.86
N GLN A 160 2.28 0.20 1.22
CA GLN A 160 3.62 0.79 1.09
C GLN A 160 3.91 1.08 -0.37
N HIS A 161 3.71 0.11 -1.26
CA HIS A 161 3.94 0.29 -2.70
C HIS A 161 3.07 1.43 -3.27
N TRP A 162 1.78 1.46 -2.92
CA TRP A 162 0.86 2.52 -3.29
C TRP A 162 1.34 3.89 -2.78
N LEU A 163 1.69 3.96 -1.49
CA LEU A 163 2.10 5.19 -0.82
C LEU A 163 3.42 5.72 -1.39
N SER A 164 4.41 4.86 -1.63
CA SER A 164 5.66 5.22 -2.31
C SER A 164 5.38 5.76 -3.72
N SER A 165 4.49 5.14 -4.48
CA SER A 165 4.12 5.59 -5.83
C SER A 165 3.48 6.98 -5.82
N VAL A 166 2.66 7.29 -4.81
CA VAL A 166 2.00 8.61 -4.67
C VAL A 166 2.97 9.68 -4.17
N LEU A 167 3.72 9.42 -3.10
CA LEU A 167 4.57 10.42 -2.44
C LEU A 167 5.87 10.72 -3.19
N LEU A 168 6.44 9.74 -3.90
CA LEU A 168 7.69 9.94 -4.66
C LEU A 168 7.45 10.49 -6.06
N HIS A 169 6.20 10.48 -6.54
CA HIS A 169 5.87 11.06 -7.82
C HIS A 169 6.10 12.58 -7.81
N PRO A 170 6.80 13.15 -8.81
CA PRO A 170 7.26 14.54 -8.77
C PRO A 170 6.13 15.55 -8.58
N GLU A 171 5.03 15.43 -9.30
CA GLU A 171 3.91 16.38 -9.21
C GLU A 171 2.87 16.01 -8.13
N ILE A 172 2.48 14.75 -8.05
CA ILE A 172 1.48 14.27 -7.07
C ILE A 172 2.02 14.40 -5.64
N GLY A 173 3.27 14.00 -5.39
CA GLY A 173 3.90 14.12 -4.08
C GLY A 173 4.08 15.56 -3.60
N ALA A 174 4.11 16.53 -4.52
CA ALA A 174 4.17 17.96 -4.21
C ALA A 174 2.81 18.55 -3.80
N CYS A 175 1.71 17.81 -4.00
CA CYS A 175 0.37 18.33 -3.77
C CYS A 175 0.11 18.65 -2.30
N LYS A 176 -0.70 19.70 -2.08
CA LYS A 176 -1.10 20.12 -0.73
C LYS A 176 -1.83 19.01 0.03
N ALA A 177 -2.64 18.20 -0.65
CA ALA A 177 -3.35 17.07 -0.03
C ALA A 177 -2.39 16.07 0.62
N VAL A 178 -1.29 15.71 -0.08
CA VAL A 178 -0.25 14.82 0.46
C VAL A 178 0.41 15.44 1.68
N ARG A 179 0.82 16.71 1.58
CA ARG A 179 1.49 17.41 2.69
C ARG A 179 0.59 17.49 3.94
N LEU A 180 -0.69 17.80 3.77
CA LEU A 180 -1.63 17.83 4.89
C LEU A 180 -1.81 16.44 5.49
N TRP A 181 -1.95 15.40 4.66
CA TRP A 181 -2.13 14.03 5.14
C TRP A 181 -0.93 13.51 5.93
N VAL A 182 0.30 13.88 5.55
CA VAL A 182 1.52 13.49 6.28
C VAL A 182 1.67 14.20 7.62
N MET A 183 1.19 15.44 7.72
CA MET A 183 1.37 16.29 8.91
C MET A 183 0.21 16.21 9.92
N ASP A 184 -0.91 15.64 9.51
CA ASP A 184 -2.09 15.35 10.34
C ASP A 184 -1.86 14.10 11.20
#